data_AF-A0A6J6YX16-F1
#
_entry.id   AF-A0A6J6YX16-F1
#
_cell.length_a   1.000
_cell.length_b   1.000
_cell.length_c   1.000
_cell.angle_alpha   90.00
_cell.angle_beta   90.00
_cell.angle_gamma   90.00
#
_symmetry.space_group_name_H-M   'P 1'
#
loop_
_entity.id
_entity.type
_entity.pdbx_description
1 polymer ?
#
loop_
_entity_poly.entity_id
_entity_poly.type
_entity_poly.pdbx_seq_one_letter_code
_entity_poly.pdbx_strand_id
1 'polypeptide(L)'
;MVMPWMFSCRRFVSPRSIQHLRGPIGSRVAEPLEAGKYIGIYWINDGRIEDHEQWSLGANRRLHAEGRGSYRGHDQNPLEERSHVFTSFSDFLGATYRDDAVPRVVHTLVQPYKGMVIQVIDAKDGNRALLDAWLTNDYLPSVVTGDVAVATRFAPRPLPPDKLAHVRELDGVDGIVTVLHFLESTPEDAWDQHFAQAEEQIAASGFGSLGVQAAFIPTNHGTNDYTDQLF
;
A
#
# COMPACT_ATOMS: atom_id res chain seq x y z
N MET A 1 -11.38 6.28 -9.48
CA MET A 1 -12.15 6.02 -8.24
C MET A 1 -12.66 7.37 -7.79
N VAL A 2 -13.94 7.51 -7.47
CA VAL A 2 -14.49 8.74 -6.89
C VAL A 2 -15.47 8.31 -5.80
N MET A 3 -15.24 8.77 -4.59
CA MET A 3 -16.03 8.46 -3.40
C MET A 3 -16.19 9.76 -2.61
N PRO A 4 -17.26 9.95 -1.83
CA PRO A 4 -17.35 11.14 -1.01
C PRO A 4 -16.24 11.14 0.06
N TRP A 5 -15.89 12.35 0.51
CA TRP A 5 -14.79 12.65 1.44
C TRP A 5 -13.38 12.25 0.99
N MET A 6 -13.24 11.69 -0.22
CA MET A 6 -11.94 11.42 -0.83
C MET A 6 -11.51 12.61 -1.67
N PHE A 7 -10.45 13.32 -1.26
CA PHE A 7 -9.97 14.50 -1.98
C PHE A 7 -8.87 14.18 -3.01
N SER A 8 -8.29 12.98 -2.95
CA SER A 8 -7.26 12.54 -3.90
C SER A 8 -7.20 11.02 -3.98
N CYS A 9 -6.88 10.49 -5.16
CA CYS A 9 -6.68 9.05 -5.32
C CYS A 9 -5.72 8.74 -6.48
N ARG A 10 -5.04 7.59 -6.39
CA ARG A 10 -4.24 7.05 -7.48
C ARG A 10 -4.23 5.54 -7.46
N ARG A 11 -4.27 4.94 -8.64
CA ARG A 11 -4.00 3.51 -8.84
C ARG A 11 -2.59 3.32 -9.36
N PHE A 12 -1.89 2.36 -8.77
CA PHE A 12 -0.58 1.89 -9.20
C PHE A 12 -0.66 0.41 -9.61
N VAL A 13 0.31 -0.03 -10.40
CA VAL A 13 0.41 -1.39 -10.95
C VAL A 13 1.83 -1.92 -10.79
N SER A 14 1.96 -3.22 -10.65
CA SER A 14 3.22 -3.95 -10.57
C SER A 14 3.30 -4.90 -11.76
N PRO A 15 3.79 -4.44 -12.94
CA PRO A 15 4.01 -5.32 -14.09
C PRO A 15 5.03 -6.40 -13.75
N ARG A 16 5.04 -7.49 -14.53
CA ARG A 16 5.95 -8.62 -14.32
C ARG A 16 7.42 -8.20 -14.23
N SER A 17 7.81 -7.18 -15.00
CA SER A 17 9.18 -6.66 -15.00
C SER A 17 9.67 -6.22 -13.61
N ILE A 18 8.79 -5.78 -12.71
CA ILE A 18 9.16 -5.29 -11.37
C ILE A 18 8.72 -6.19 -10.22
N GLN A 19 8.00 -7.28 -10.52
CA GLN A 19 7.53 -8.21 -9.48
C GLN A 19 8.68 -8.97 -8.80
N HIS A 20 9.84 -9.11 -9.47
CA HIS A 20 11.04 -9.73 -8.90
C HIS A 20 11.65 -8.91 -7.75
N LEU A 21 11.28 -7.64 -7.62
CA LEU A 21 11.68 -6.77 -6.51
C LEU A 21 10.86 -7.04 -5.23
N ARG A 22 9.94 -8.00 -5.22
CA ARG A 22 9.09 -8.23 -4.05
C ARG A 22 9.81 -9.07 -3.00
N GLY A 23 9.46 -8.82 -1.74
CA GLY A 23 9.93 -9.59 -0.60
C GLY A 23 9.05 -9.39 0.63
N PRO A 24 9.35 -10.06 1.75
CA PRO A 24 10.23 -11.23 1.81
C PRO A 24 9.58 -12.47 1.17
N ILE A 25 10.38 -13.52 0.95
CA ILE A 25 9.84 -14.86 0.67
C ILE A 25 9.00 -15.30 1.88
N GLY A 26 7.80 -15.85 1.64
CA GLY A 26 6.86 -16.17 2.71
C GLY A 26 6.14 -14.94 3.27
N SER A 27 6.00 -13.88 2.47
CA SER A 27 5.21 -12.69 2.83
C SER A 27 3.86 -13.08 3.41
N ARG A 28 3.58 -12.59 4.62
CA ARG A 28 2.28 -12.76 5.26
C ARG A 28 1.15 -11.97 4.58
N VAL A 29 1.49 -11.00 3.73
CA VAL A 29 0.51 -10.14 3.07
C VAL A 29 0.12 -10.74 1.72
N ALA A 30 1.09 -11.16 0.91
CA ALA A 30 0.87 -11.67 -0.44
C ALA A 30 1.30 -13.14 -0.55
N GLU A 31 0.31 -14.03 -0.74
CA GLU A 31 0.52 -15.46 -0.95
C GLU A 31 -0.23 -15.90 -2.22
N PRO A 32 0.49 -16.22 -3.33
CA PRO A 32 1.94 -16.16 -3.51
C PRO A 32 2.47 -14.70 -3.54
N LEU A 33 3.79 -14.53 -3.43
CA LEU A 33 4.44 -13.21 -3.29
C LEU A 33 4.14 -12.24 -4.46
N GLU A 34 3.90 -12.80 -5.65
CA GLU A 34 3.54 -12.06 -6.86
C GLU A 34 2.08 -11.56 -6.87
N ALA A 35 1.27 -11.95 -5.87
CA ALA A 35 -0.10 -11.46 -5.73
C ALA A 35 -0.14 -9.95 -5.43
N GLY A 36 -1.28 -9.31 -5.71
CA GLY A 36 -1.45 -7.88 -5.43
C GLY A 36 -0.73 -7.01 -6.46
N LYS A 37 -1.04 -7.26 -7.75
CA LYS A 37 -0.45 -6.57 -8.89
C LYS A 37 -1.02 -5.17 -9.13
N TYR A 38 -2.11 -4.83 -8.46
CA TYR A 38 -2.68 -3.48 -8.44
C TYR A 38 -2.86 -3.02 -7.00
N ILE A 39 -2.69 -1.73 -6.76
CA ILE A 39 -3.02 -1.07 -5.50
C ILE A 39 -3.71 0.26 -5.77
N GLY A 40 -4.78 0.54 -5.03
CA GLY A 40 -5.47 1.82 -5.04
C GLY A 40 -5.20 2.55 -3.73
N ILE A 41 -4.68 3.77 -3.82
CA ILE A 41 -4.45 4.65 -2.66
C ILE A 41 -5.37 5.85 -2.79
N TYR A 42 -5.90 6.30 -1.66
CA TYR A 42 -6.73 7.48 -1.60
C TYR A 42 -6.59 8.22 -0.27
N TRP A 43 -6.73 9.54 -0.34
CA TRP A 43 -6.76 10.41 0.83
C TRP A 43 -8.19 10.76 1.20
N ILE A 44 -8.54 10.51 2.45
CA ILE A 44 -9.83 10.86 3.05
C ILE A 44 -9.64 12.13 3.88
N ASN A 45 -10.64 13.02 3.86
CA ASN A 45 -10.68 14.17 4.75
C ASN A 45 -10.59 13.75 6.22
N ASP A 46 -9.88 14.54 7.01
CA ASP A 46 -9.79 14.34 8.45
C ASP A 46 -11.18 14.34 9.11
N GLY A 47 -11.39 13.46 10.08
CA GLY A 47 -12.66 13.24 10.77
C GLY A 47 -13.80 12.66 9.91
N ARG A 48 -13.51 12.10 8.72
CA ARG A 48 -14.52 11.55 7.79
C ARG A 48 -14.36 10.07 7.48
N ILE A 49 -13.48 9.37 8.18
CA ILE A 49 -13.18 7.97 7.90
C ILE A 49 -14.39 7.07 8.17
N GLU A 50 -15.14 7.30 9.25
CA GLU A 50 -16.35 6.52 9.55
C GLU A 50 -17.47 6.77 8.51
N ASP A 51 -17.66 8.03 8.10
CA ASP A 51 -18.61 8.39 7.02
C ASP A 51 -18.23 7.68 5.70
N HIS A 52 -16.95 7.71 5.38
CA HIS A 52 -16.40 7.09 4.18
C HIS A 52 -16.50 5.56 4.22
N GLU A 53 -16.23 4.93 5.36
CA GLU A 53 -16.38 3.49 5.59
C GLU A 53 -17.83 3.05 5.36
N GLN A 54 -18.80 3.72 5.99
CA GLN A 54 -20.22 3.41 5.85
C GLN A 54 -20.69 3.52 4.39
N TRP A 55 -20.30 4.60 3.71
CA TRP A 55 -20.62 4.76 2.29
C TRP A 55 -19.97 3.67 1.43
N SER A 56 -18.70 3.36 1.67
CA SER A 56 -17.93 2.37 0.90
C SER A 56 -18.52 0.97 1.03
N LEU A 57 -18.96 0.60 2.24
CA LEU A 57 -19.63 -0.66 2.49
C LEU A 57 -20.95 -0.78 1.71
N GLY A 58 -21.80 0.26 1.74
CA GLY A 58 -23.05 0.29 0.98
C GLY A 58 -22.80 0.24 -0.53
N ALA A 59 -21.82 1.00 -1.01
CA ALA A 59 -21.41 1.00 -2.41
C ALA A 59 -20.92 -0.38 -2.87
N ASN A 60 -20.07 -1.04 -2.06
CA ASN A 60 -19.57 -2.38 -2.35
C ASN A 60 -20.70 -3.40 -2.43
N ARG A 61 -21.62 -3.43 -1.46
CA ARG A 61 -22.78 -4.33 -1.49
C ARG A 61 -23.61 -4.16 -2.77
N ARG A 62 -23.90 -2.91 -3.16
CA ARG A 62 -24.61 -2.61 -4.41
C ARG A 62 -23.84 -3.09 -5.64
N LEU A 63 -22.54 -2.74 -5.74
CA LEU A 63 -21.72 -3.09 -6.89
C LEU A 63 -21.58 -4.61 -7.05
N HIS A 64 -21.48 -5.36 -5.96
CA HIS A 64 -21.50 -6.82 -6.00
C HIS A 64 -22.85 -7.37 -6.48
N ALA A 65 -23.98 -6.83 -5.99
CA ALA A 65 -25.31 -7.22 -6.45
C ALA A 65 -25.54 -6.94 -7.95
N GLU A 66 -24.86 -5.92 -8.49
CA GLU A 66 -24.86 -5.58 -9.93
C GLU A 66 -23.86 -6.38 -10.77
N GLY A 67 -23.11 -7.33 -10.17
CA GLY A 67 -22.08 -8.11 -10.89
C GLY A 67 -20.84 -7.30 -11.26
N ARG A 68 -20.59 -6.17 -10.58
CA ARG A 68 -19.47 -5.25 -10.84
C ARG A 68 -18.35 -5.33 -9.81
N GLY A 69 -18.44 -6.30 -8.88
CA GLY A 69 -17.40 -6.60 -7.91
C GLY A 69 -16.15 -7.22 -8.56
N SER A 70 -15.03 -7.16 -7.82
CA SER A 70 -13.77 -7.85 -8.16
C SER A 70 -13.91 -9.37 -8.04
N TYR A 71 -14.67 -9.80 -7.04
CA TYR A 71 -15.09 -11.19 -6.83
C TYR A 71 -16.54 -11.33 -7.30
N ARG A 72 -16.77 -12.23 -8.27
CA ARG A 72 -18.10 -12.44 -8.88
C ARG A 72 -18.69 -13.82 -8.56
N GLY A 73 -17.99 -14.63 -7.76
CA GLY A 73 -18.41 -15.94 -7.30
C GLY A 73 -17.65 -17.07 -7.98
N HIS A 74 -17.56 -18.22 -7.30
CA HIS A 74 -16.78 -19.39 -7.73
C HIS A 74 -17.20 -19.99 -9.09
N ASP A 75 -18.40 -19.67 -9.59
CA ASP A 75 -18.91 -20.17 -10.87
C ASP A 75 -18.47 -19.31 -12.06
N GLN A 76 -17.78 -18.19 -11.82
CA GLN A 76 -17.33 -17.25 -12.86
C GLN A 76 -15.92 -17.59 -13.35
N ASN A 77 -15.57 -17.15 -14.57
CA ASN A 77 -14.27 -17.42 -15.17
C ASN A 77 -13.13 -16.95 -14.24
N PRO A 78 -12.28 -17.87 -13.73
CA PRO A 78 -11.17 -17.50 -12.83
C PRO A 78 -10.18 -16.51 -13.47
N LEU A 79 -10.13 -16.42 -14.80
CA LEU A 79 -9.30 -15.46 -15.53
C LEU A 79 -9.89 -14.04 -15.54
N GLU A 80 -11.18 -13.89 -15.22
CA GLU A 80 -11.86 -12.60 -15.08
C GLU A 80 -12.01 -12.18 -13.60
N GLU A 81 -11.77 -13.11 -12.67
CA GLU A 81 -11.87 -12.87 -11.24
C GLU A 81 -10.60 -12.22 -10.69
N ARG A 82 -10.76 -11.10 -9.98
CA ARG A 82 -9.64 -10.44 -9.30
C ARG A 82 -9.59 -10.92 -7.87
N SER A 83 -8.50 -11.59 -7.49
CA SER A 83 -8.24 -11.95 -6.11
C SER A 83 -7.91 -10.71 -5.28
N HIS A 84 -8.54 -10.62 -4.11
CA HIS A 84 -8.27 -9.56 -3.13
C HIS A 84 -7.11 -10.00 -2.23
N VAL A 85 -6.07 -9.18 -2.12
CA VAL A 85 -4.91 -9.47 -1.24
C VAL A 85 -5.14 -8.91 0.15
N PHE A 86 -5.21 -7.59 0.29
CA PHE A 86 -5.64 -6.92 1.52
C PHE A 86 -6.10 -5.50 1.21
N THR A 87 -6.81 -4.90 2.15
CA THR A 87 -7.15 -3.48 2.17
C THR A 87 -7.15 -3.00 3.61
N SER A 88 -6.91 -1.71 3.84
CA SER A 88 -7.10 -1.09 5.15
C SER A 88 -7.52 0.36 5.01
N PHE A 89 -8.36 0.80 5.93
CA PHE A 89 -8.42 2.20 6.33
C PHE A 89 -7.33 2.44 7.38
N SER A 90 -6.71 3.61 7.40
CA SER A 90 -5.52 3.81 8.22
C SER A 90 -5.38 5.24 8.70
N ASP A 91 -4.90 5.38 9.93
CA ASP A 91 -4.52 6.65 10.53
C ASP A 91 -3.16 7.09 10.01
N PHE A 92 -3.05 8.37 9.64
CA PHE A 92 -1.78 8.96 9.23
C PHE A 92 -0.89 9.22 10.45
N LEU A 93 0.29 8.60 10.47
CA LEU A 93 1.26 8.75 11.56
C LEU A 93 2.25 9.88 11.31
N GLY A 94 2.53 10.17 10.04
CA GLY A 94 3.47 11.21 9.66
C GLY A 94 4.15 10.95 8.31
N ALA A 95 4.99 11.89 7.90
CA ALA A 95 5.78 11.78 6.69
C ALA A 95 7.23 12.21 6.96
N THR A 96 8.15 11.57 6.26
CA THR A 96 9.57 11.94 6.17
C THR A 96 9.81 12.45 4.76
N TYR A 97 10.33 13.66 4.63
CA TYR A 97 10.63 14.31 3.34
C TYR A 97 12.13 14.33 3.12
N ARG A 98 12.55 14.17 1.87
CA ARG A 98 13.95 14.29 1.47
C ARG A 98 14.49 15.70 1.72
N ASP A 99 13.71 16.71 1.34
CA ASP A 99 14.05 18.13 1.41
C ASP A 99 12.79 19.01 1.35
N ASP A 100 12.99 20.32 1.52
CA ASP A 100 11.92 21.33 1.54
C ASP A 100 11.26 21.59 0.16
N ALA A 101 11.87 21.14 -0.94
CA ALA A 101 11.29 21.28 -2.27
C ALA A 101 10.24 20.20 -2.57
N VAL A 102 10.25 19.09 -1.82
CA VAL A 102 9.26 18.02 -1.98
C VAL A 102 7.86 18.51 -1.58
N PRO A 103 6.85 18.39 -2.44
CA PRO A 103 5.49 18.79 -2.12
C PRO A 103 4.93 18.06 -0.89
N ARG A 104 4.09 18.77 -0.12
CA ARG A 104 3.45 18.20 1.08
C ARG A 104 2.68 16.91 0.77
N VAL A 105 2.62 16.02 1.76
CA VAL A 105 2.03 14.68 1.70
C VAL A 105 0.65 14.62 1.03
N VAL A 106 -0.21 15.61 1.27
CA VAL A 106 -1.56 15.68 0.67
C VAL A 106 -1.55 15.73 -0.87
N HIS A 107 -0.44 16.13 -1.48
CA HIS A 107 -0.28 16.19 -2.93
C HIS A 107 0.36 14.94 -3.54
N THR A 108 0.84 13.99 -2.74
CA THR A 108 1.62 12.83 -3.23
C THR A 108 0.94 12.06 -4.36
N LEU A 109 -0.38 11.86 -4.29
CA LEU A 109 -1.13 11.11 -5.29
C LEU A 109 -1.38 11.88 -6.60
N VAL A 110 -1.16 13.20 -6.63
CA VAL A 110 -1.28 14.02 -7.84
C VAL A 110 0.07 14.44 -8.42
N GLN A 111 1.16 14.25 -7.68
CA GLN A 111 2.52 14.49 -8.18
C GLN A 111 2.93 13.44 -9.22
N PRO A 112 3.75 13.78 -10.23
CA PRO A 112 4.15 12.87 -11.30
C PRO A 112 5.25 11.88 -10.88
N TYR A 113 5.16 11.30 -9.68
CA TYR A 113 6.08 10.25 -9.23
C TYR A 113 6.09 9.08 -10.21
N LYS A 114 7.29 8.57 -10.50
CA LYS A 114 7.53 7.50 -11.47
C LYS A 114 7.42 6.11 -10.84
N GLY A 115 7.53 6.02 -9.52
CA GLY A 115 7.40 4.79 -8.77
C GLY A 115 6.81 5.00 -7.38
N MET A 116 6.37 3.90 -6.78
CA MET A 116 5.99 3.81 -5.38
C MET A 116 6.41 2.44 -4.83
N VAL A 117 7.00 2.42 -3.64
CA VAL A 117 7.27 1.18 -2.89
C VAL A 117 6.42 1.18 -1.63
N ILE A 118 5.68 0.10 -1.39
CA ILE A 118 4.98 -0.13 -0.13
C ILE A 118 5.82 -1.07 0.74
N GLN A 119 5.85 -0.80 2.04
CA GLN A 119 6.30 -1.72 3.07
C GLN A 119 5.19 -1.90 4.10
N VAL A 120 4.81 -3.14 4.40
CA VAL A 120 3.99 -3.46 5.58
C VAL A 120 4.92 -4.07 6.60
N ILE A 121 5.05 -3.45 7.77
CA ILE A 121 6.03 -3.81 8.79
C ILE A 121 5.29 -4.17 10.06
N ASP A 122 5.57 -5.36 10.57
CA ASP A 122 5.03 -5.84 11.84
C ASP A 122 5.94 -5.38 12.97
N ALA A 123 5.36 -4.76 13.99
CA ALA A 123 6.08 -4.40 15.19
C ALA A 123 6.38 -5.64 16.02
N LYS A 124 7.59 -5.71 16.54
CA LYS A 124 7.99 -6.74 17.48
C LYS A 124 7.09 -6.69 18.72
N ASP A 125 6.59 -7.85 19.13
CA ASP A 125 5.69 -8.03 20.28
C ASP A 125 4.42 -7.13 20.20
N GLY A 126 4.04 -6.69 18.99
CA GLY A 126 2.92 -5.78 18.75
C GLY A 126 3.18 -4.32 19.16
N ASN A 127 4.41 -3.93 19.50
CA ASN A 127 4.72 -2.59 20.00
C ASN A 127 4.90 -1.56 18.87
N ARG A 128 3.79 -1.18 18.23
CA ARG A 128 3.75 -0.22 17.12
C ARG A 128 4.40 1.13 17.45
N ALA A 129 4.29 1.60 18.69
CA ALA A 129 4.85 2.88 19.09
C ALA A 129 6.39 2.91 19.01
N LEU A 130 7.05 1.83 19.46
CA LEU A 130 8.50 1.72 19.32
C LEU A 130 8.94 1.57 17.86
N LEU A 131 8.18 0.79 17.07
CA LEU A 131 8.43 0.67 15.64
C LEU A 131 8.32 2.02 14.93
N ASP A 132 7.23 2.77 15.13
CA ASP A 132 7.03 4.09 14.50
C ASP A 132 8.09 5.11 14.93
N ALA A 133 8.51 5.08 16.20
CA ALA A 133 9.59 5.94 16.68
C ALA A 133 10.92 5.62 15.95
N TRP A 134 11.31 4.36 15.84
CA TRP A 134 12.50 3.95 15.10
C TRP A 134 12.40 4.26 13.60
N LEU A 135 11.24 4.01 12.98
CA LEU A 135 10.99 4.38 11.58
C LEU A 135 11.19 5.89 11.37
N THR A 136 10.69 6.70 12.30
CA THR A 136 10.76 8.17 12.21
C THR A 136 12.17 8.69 12.38
N ASN A 137 12.91 8.18 13.37
CA ASN A 137 14.18 8.78 13.80
C ASN A 137 15.41 8.19 13.10
N ASP A 138 15.34 6.93 12.67
CA ASP A 138 16.52 6.19 12.19
C ASP A 138 16.34 5.70 10.75
N TYR A 139 15.33 4.86 10.51
CA TYR A 139 15.21 4.14 9.24
C TYR A 139 14.82 5.06 8.09
N LEU A 140 13.71 5.81 8.19
CA LEU A 140 13.25 6.63 7.06
C LEU A 140 14.20 7.78 6.71
N PRO A 141 14.85 8.48 7.66
CA PRO A 141 15.90 9.45 7.31
C PRO A 141 17.05 8.84 6.49
N SER A 142 17.35 7.55 6.67
CA SER A 142 18.39 6.86 5.88
C SER A 142 17.94 6.48 4.47
N VAL A 143 16.64 6.21 4.27
CA VAL A 143 16.07 5.74 3.00
C VAL A 143 15.55 6.90 2.14
N VAL A 144 14.95 7.92 2.75
CA VAL A 144 14.34 9.08 2.06
C VAL A 144 15.41 10.09 1.65
N THR A 145 16.22 9.67 0.69
CA THR A 145 17.31 10.43 0.09
C THR A 145 17.35 10.18 -1.42
N GLY A 146 18.12 10.97 -2.18
CA GLY A 146 18.27 10.76 -3.62
C GLY A 146 16.92 10.81 -4.35
N ASP A 147 16.53 9.70 -4.99
CA ASP A 147 15.29 9.63 -5.77
C ASP A 147 14.03 9.34 -4.93
N VAL A 148 14.18 9.04 -3.64
CA VAL A 148 13.06 8.83 -2.72
C VAL A 148 12.63 10.19 -2.16
N ALA A 149 11.56 10.77 -2.72
CA ALA A 149 11.15 12.13 -2.37
C ALA A 149 10.47 12.22 -1.00
N VAL A 150 9.55 11.30 -0.72
CA VAL A 150 8.78 11.30 0.53
C VAL A 150 8.34 9.88 0.89
N ALA A 151 8.43 9.56 2.19
CA ALA A 151 7.83 8.37 2.77
C ALA A 151 6.74 8.75 3.77
N THR A 152 5.60 8.07 3.71
CA THR A 152 4.43 8.31 4.57
C THR A 152 4.13 7.07 5.39
N ARG A 153 3.83 7.23 6.68
CA ARG A 153 3.55 6.13 7.62
C ARG A 153 2.07 6.12 8.02
N PHE A 154 1.51 4.92 8.15
CA PHE A 154 0.13 4.69 8.48
C PHE A 154 -0.05 3.56 9.49
N ALA A 155 -0.96 3.77 10.45
CA ALA A 155 -1.46 2.71 11.33
C ALA A 155 -2.78 2.18 10.76
N PRO A 156 -2.83 0.94 10.23
CA PRO A 156 -4.08 0.37 9.77
C PRO A 156 -5.07 0.19 10.92
N ARG A 157 -6.35 0.39 10.62
CA ARG A 157 -7.47 0.14 11.51
C ARG A 157 -8.07 -1.24 11.23
N PRO A 158 -8.66 -1.92 12.24
CA PRO A 158 -9.52 -3.07 12.01
C PRO A 158 -10.63 -2.73 11.00
N LEU A 159 -10.96 -3.65 10.10
CA LEU A 159 -12.07 -3.42 9.18
C LEU A 159 -13.42 -3.56 9.89
N PRO A 160 -14.49 -2.93 9.37
CA PRO A 160 -15.83 -3.10 9.91
C PRO A 160 -16.24 -4.58 10.00
N PRO A 161 -16.88 -5.04 11.10
CA PRO A 161 -17.25 -6.44 11.29
C PRO A 161 -18.15 -7.01 10.18
N ASP A 162 -18.89 -6.16 9.48
CA ASP A 162 -19.86 -6.52 8.46
C ASP A 162 -19.34 -6.32 7.02
N LYS A 163 -18.01 -6.24 6.85
CA LYS A 163 -17.33 -6.33 5.55
C LYS A 163 -17.75 -7.58 4.78
N LEU A 164 -17.58 -7.54 3.45
CA LEU A 164 -17.82 -8.71 2.61
C LEU A 164 -16.84 -9.83 2.96
N ALA A 165 -17.33 -11.08 2.98
CA ALA A 165 -16.57 -12.23 3.49
C ALA A 165 -15.21 -12.48 2.80
N HIS A 166 -15.08 -12.13 1.52
CA HIS A 166 -13.83 -12.28 0.75
C HIS A 166 -12.82 -11.13 0.99
N VAL A 167 -13.20 -10.09 1.74
CA VAL A 167 -12.32 -8.96 2.07
C VAL A 167 -11.40 -9.38 3.22
N ARG A 168 -10.13 -9.56 2.88
CA ARG A 168 -9.07 -9.92 3.83
C ARG A 168 -8.54 -8.69 4.56
N GLU A 169 -8.40 -8.83 5.87
CA GLU A 169 -7.59 -7.95 6.72
C GLU A 169 -6.37 -8.73 7.22
N LEU A 170 -5.36 -8.02 7.73
CA LEU A 170 -4.17 -8.65 8.30
C LEU A 170 -4.36 -8.88 9.80
N ASP A 171 -4.02 -10.07 10.28
CA ASP A 171 -4.05 -10.40 11.71
C ASP A 171 -3.10 -9.48 12.50
N GLY A 172 -3.47 -9.11 13.73
CA GLY A 172 -2.62 -8.26 14.57
C GLY A 172 -2.43 -6.84 14.03
N VAL A 173 -3.44 -6.29 13.35
CA VAL A 173 -3.44 -4.96 12.71
C VAL A 173 -2.95 -3.83 13.62
N ASP A 174 -3.18 -3.93 14.94
CA ASP A 174 -2.72 -2.95 15.92
C ASP A 174 -1.19 -2.86 16.07
N GLY A 175 -0.48 -3.92 15.66
CA GLY A 175 0.98 -3.99 15.64
C GLY A 175 1.60 -3.58 14.32
N ILE A 176 0.83 -3.12 13.32
CA ILE A 176 1.35 -2.90 11.95
C ILE A 176 1.63 -1.42 11.71
N VAL A 177 2.71 -1.12 10.96
CA VAL A 177 2.92 0.16 10.28
C VAL A 177 3.02 -0.09 8.78
N THR A 178 2.22 0.63 7.99
CA THR A 178 2.36 0.66 6.53
C THR A 178 3.13 1.91 6.13
N VAL A 179 4.18 1.73 5.32
CA VAL A 179 4.98 2.82 4.76
C VAL A 179 4.80 2.86 3.25
N LEU A 180 4.51 4.03 2.70
CA LEU A 180 4.51 4.28 1.25
C LEU A 180 5.67 5.22 0.92
N HIS A 181 6.58 4.79 0.07
CA HIS A 181 7.70 5.58 -0.46
C HIS A 181 7.35 6.04 -1.87
N PHE A 182 7.42 7.33 -2.15
CA PHE A 182 7.14 7.91 -3.46
C PHE A 182 8.44 8.32 -4.16
N LEU A 183 8.60 7.88 -5.42
CA LEU A 183 9.87 7.93 -6.14
C LEU A 183 9.83 8.87 -7.35
N GLU A 184 10.90 9.64 -7.53
CA GLU A 184 11.13 10.46 -8.74
C GLU A 184 11.79 9.67 -9.89
N SER A 185 12.29 8.46 -9.61
CA SER A 185 12.81 7.48 -10.56
C SER A 185 11.95 6.20 -10.61
N THR A 186 12.29 5.25 -11.48
CA THR A 186 11.62 3.95 -11.50
C THR A 186 11.99 3.15 -10.25
N PRO A 187 11.13 2.23 -9.77
CA PRO A 187 11.48 1.38 -8.63
C PRO A 187 12.77 0.58 -8.87
N GLU A 188 13.03 0.14 -10.10
CA GLU A 188 14.25 -0.56 -10.49
C GLU A 188 15.50 0.28 -10.26
N ASP A 189 15.50 1.54 -10.70
CA ASP A 189 16.64 2.45 -10.56
C ASP A 189 16.96 2.74 -9.08
N ALA A 190 15.94 2.85 -8.24
CA ALA A 190 16.09 3.15 -6.82
C ALA A 190 16.38 1.90 -5.96
N TRP A 191 16.22 0.69 -6.50
CA TRP A 191 16.07 -0.51 -5.68
C TRP A 191 17.31 -0.85 -4.87
N ASP A 192 18.44 -1.04 -5.55
CA ASP A 192 19.68 -1.52 -4.93
C ASP A 192 20.19 -0.55 -3.86
N GLN A 193 20.01 0.75 -4.10
CA GLN A 193 20.47 1.79 -3.18
C GLN A 193 19.58 1.93 -1.94
N HIS A 194 18.25 1.84 -2.09
CA HIS A 194 17.32 2.26 -1.03
C HIS A 194 16.52 1.13 -0.40
N PHE A 195 16.32 0.01 -1.12
CA PHE A 195 15.27 -0.95 -0.79
C PHE A 195 15.76 -2.40 -0.67
N ALA A 196 16.84 -2.77 -1.35
CA ALA A 196 17.33 -4.15 -1.40
C ALA A 196 17.70 -4.74 -0.03
N GLN A 197 18.11 -3.89 0.93
CA GLN A 197 18.53 -4.31 2.27
C GLN A 197 17.46 -4.08 3.34
N ALA A 198 16.24 -3.69 2.96
CA ALA A 198 15.21 -3.29 3.91
C ALA A 198 14.82 -4.42 4.88
N GLU A 199 14.68 -5.66 4.38
CA GLU A 199 14.34 -6.82 5.21
C GLU A 199 15.38 -7.03 6.33
N GLU A 200 16.66 -7.08 5.96
CA GLU A 200 17.76 -7.28 6.91
C GLU A 200 17.86 -6.12 7.91
N GLN A 201 17.76 -4.87 7.44
CA GLN A 201 17.83 -3.69 8.30
C GLN A 201 16.67 -3.63 9.31
N ILE A 202 15.44 -3.91 8.87
CA ILE A 202 14.26 -3.94 9.75
C ILE A 202 14.41 -5.05 10.78
N ALA A 203 14.83 -6.24 10.39
CA ALA A 203 15.04 -7.35 11.33
C ALA A 203 16.16 -7.04 12.34
N ALA A 204 17.30 -6.52 11.87
CA ALA A 204 18.46 -6.18 12.71
C ALA A 204 18.18 -5.05 13.70
N SER A 205 17.22 -4.17 13.41
CA SER A 205 16.78 -3.13 14.33
C SER A 205 16.20 -3.68 15.64
N GLY A 206 15.65 -4.90 15.60
CA GLY A 206 14.93 -5.50 16.72
C GLY A 206 13.57 -4.86 17.01
N PHE A 207 13.07 -3.93 16.18
CA PHE A 207 11.77 -3.27 16.38
C PHE A 207 10.65 -3.86 15.54
N GLY A 208 10.95 -4.64 14.50
CA GLY A 208 9.93 -5.26 13.67
C GLY A 208 10.46 -6.26 12.66
N SER A 209 9.54 -6.74 11.81
CA SER A 209 9.82 -7.63 10.68
C SER A 209 9.03 -7.18 9.46
N LEU A 210 9.62 -7.33 8.28
CA LEU A 210 8.99 -6.95 7.03
C LEU A 210 7.93 -7.98 6.63
N GLY A 211 6.66 -7.58 6.59
CA GLY A 211 5.55 -8.45 6.17
C GLY A 211 5.36 -8.48 4.65
N VAL A 212 5.59 -7.35 3.97
CA VAL A 212 5.77 -7.26 2.51
C VAL A 212 6.53 -6.00 2.14
N GLN A 213 7.28 -6.06 1.06
CA GLN A 213 7.80 -4.94 0.31
C GLN A 213 7.50 -5.17 -1.17
N ALA A 214 6.86 -4.21 -1.80
CA ALA A 214 6.44 -4.34 -3.19
C ALA A 214 6.57 -3.02 -3.96
N ALA A 215 7.12 -3.12 -5.16
CA ALA A 215 7.27 -2.01 -6.10
C ALA A 215 6.05 -1.88 -7.02
N PHE A 216 5.68 -0.63 -7.29
CA PHE A 216 4.62 -0.27 -8.22
C PHE A 216 5.01 0.96 -9.04
N ILE A 217 4.45 1.06 -10.23
CA ILE A 217 4.49 2.23 -11.11
C ILE A 217 3.08 2.82 -11.27
N PRO A 218 2.92 4.12 -11.56
CA PRO A 218 1.61 4.71 -11.71
C PRO A 218 0.89 4.16 -12.95
N THR A 219 -0.40 3.89 -12.81
CA THR A 219 -1.25 3.59 -13.98
C THR A 219 -1.62 4.85 -14.73
N ASN A 220 -1.88 4.71 -16.03
CA ASN A 220 -2.63 5.70 -16.80
C ASN A 220 -4.12 5.51 -16.55
N HIS A 221 -4.76 6.44 -15.84
CA HIS A 221 -6.15 6.26 -15.38
C HIS A 221 -7.12 6.20 -16.56
N GLY A 222 -8.06 5.25 -16.52
CA GLY A 222 -9.04 5.05 -17.59
C GLY A 222 -8.56 4.16 -18.75
N THR A 223 -7.35 3.63 -18.67
CA THR A 223 -6.79 2.71 -19.68
C THR A 223 -6.56 1.30 -19.14
N ASN A 224 -6.24 0.39 -20.06
CA ASN A 224 -5.77 -0.98 -19.78
C ASN A 224 -4.24 -1.09 -19.83
N ASP A 225 -3.53 0.03 -19.77
CA ASP A 225 -2.06 0.03 -19.78
C ASP A 225 -1.54 -0.92 -18.69
N TYR A 226 -0.55 -1.74 -19.07
CA TYR A 226 0.09 -2.79 -18.27
C TYR A 226 -0.74 -4.04 -17.96
N THR A 227 -2.03 -4.11 -18.33
CA THR A 227 -2.86 -5.28 -18.04
C THR A 227 -2.36 -6.54 -18.75
N ASP A 228 -1.80 -6.40 -19.95
CA ASP A 228 -1.17 -7.47 -20.73
C ASP A 228 0.24 -7.85 -20.25
N GLN A 229 0.81 -7.11 -19.30
CA GLN A 229 2.18 -7.28 -18.79
C GLN A 229 2.22 -7.86 -17.37
N LEU A 230 1.11 -8.41 -16.88
CA LEU A 230 1.00 -8.87 -15.50
C LEU A 230 1.56 -10.28 -15.25
N PHE A 231 1.70 -11.11 -16.28
CA PHE A 231 1.89 -12.58 -16.16
C PHE A 231 3.14 -13.11 -16.85
#